data_AF-F6HXT9-F1
#
_entry.id   AF-F6HXT9-F1
#
_cell.length_a   1.000
_cell.length_b   1.000
_cell.length_c   1.000
_cell.angle_alpha   90.00
_cell.angle_beta   90.00
_cell.angle_gamma   90.00
#
_symmetry.space_group_name_H-M   'P 1'
#
loop_
_entity.id
_entity.type
_entity.pdbx_description
1 polymer ?
#
loop_
_entity_poly.entity_id
_entity_poly.type
_entity_poly.pdbx_seq_one_letter_code
_entity_poly.pdbx_strand_id
1 'polypeptide(L)' 'MEDCHVAGYHIPKGTRLFVNAWKLHRDPSVWSDPEDFQLERFLTSHANLDVLGQHFELIPFGSGRRSCPGSPWP' A
#
# COMPACT_ATOMS: atom_id res chain seq x y z
N MET A 1 7.78 16.20 13.33
CA MET A 1 6.85 16.50 12.22
C MET A 1 7.11 17.93 11.81
N GLU A 2 7.33 18.13 10.52
CA GLU A 2 7.73 19.38 9.87
C GLU A 2 6.87 19.60 8.63
N ASP A 3 6.92 20.80 8.07
CA ASP A 3 6.29 21.12 6.80
C ASP A 3 7.01 20.34 5.68
N CYS A 4 6.28 19.86 4.68
CA CYS A 4 6.89 19.13 3.56
C CYS A 4 6.15 19.37 2.24
N HIS A 5 6.73 18.87 1.15
CA HIS A 5 6.10 18.85 -0.17
C HIS A 5 5.93 17.41 -0.65
N VAL A 6 4.73 17.04 -1.08
CA VAL A 6 4.41 15.70 -1.61
C VAL A 6 3.69 15.87 -2.94
N ALA A 7 4.21 15.26 -4.01
CA ALA A 7 3.65 15.38 -5.37
C ALA A 7 3.37 16.84 -5.81
N GLY A 8 4.21 17.78 -5.38
CA GLY A 8 4.06 19.21 -5.66
C GLY A 8 3.14 19.98 -4.70
N TYR A 9 2.45 19.31 -3.77
CA TYR A 9 1.58 19.94 -2.79
C TYR A 9 2.33 20.26 -1.50
N HIS A 10 2.20 21.49 -1.00
CA HIS A 10 2.70 21.89 0.32
C HIS A 10 1.80 21.33 1.42
N ILE A 11 2.37 20.59 2.37
CA ILE A 11 1.69 19.96 3.50
C ILE A 11 2.21 20.59 4.80
N PRO A 12 1.41 21.42 5.49
CA PRO A 12 1.79 22.01 6.76
C PRO A 12 1.95 20.97 7.87
N LYS A 13 2.86 21.24 8.81
CA LYS A 13 3.03 20.49 10.05
C LYS A 13 1.71 20.38 10.80
N GLY A 14 1.40 19.17 11.27
CA GLY A 14 0.18 18.88 12.02
C GLY A 14 -1.01 18.47 11.15
N THR A 15 -0.86 18.46 9.82
CA THR A 15 -1.85 17.87 8.91
C THR A 15 -2.10 16.41 9.26
N ARG A 16 -3.39 16.03 9.37
CA ARG A 16 -3.78 14.63 9.55
C ARG A 16 -3.82 13.94 8.18
N LEU A 17 -3.01 12.90 8.02
CA LEU A 17 -2.94 12.11 6.80
C LEU A 17 -3.66 10.78 6.98
N PHE A 18 -4.42 10.38 5.96
CA PHE A 18 -5.04 9.07 5.87
C PHE A 18 -4.48 8.34 4.64
N VAL A 19 -3.97 7.13 4.85
CA VAL A 19 -3.56 6.26 3.75
C VAL A 19 -4.78 5.45 3.31
N ASN A 20 -5.21 5.65 2.06
CA ASN A 20 -6.36 4.93 1.52
C ASN A 20 -5.93 3.56 0.97
N ALA A 21 -5.65 2.62 1.88
CA ALA A 21 -5.28 1.25 1.52
C ALA A 21 -6.36 0.55 0.68
N TRP A 22 -7.65 0.83 0.94
CA TRP A 22 -8.76 0.28 0.16
C TRP A 22 -8.64 0.61 -1.33
N LYS A 23 -8.30 1.87 -1.66
CA LYS A 23 -8.11 2.33 -3.04
C LYS A 23 -6.88 1.70 -3.68
N LEU A 24 -5.78 1.56 -2.94
CA LEU A 24 -4.56 0.93 -3.44
C LEU A 24 -4.79 -0.55 -3.79
N HIS A 25 -5.45 -1.30 -2.91
CA HIS A 25 -5.72 -2.73 -3.11
C HIS A 25 -6.80 -3.01 -4.16
N ARG A 26 -7.42 -1.97 -4.74
CA ARG A 26 -8.47 -2.07 -5.76
C ARG A 26 -8.21 -1.17 -6.97
N ASP A 27 -7.00 -0.67 -7.13
CA ASP A 27 -6.67 0.19 -8.26
C ASP A 27 -6.71 -0.61 -9.57
N PRO A 28 -7.62 -0.33 -10.52
CA PRO A 28 -7.75 -1.11 -11.75
C PRO A 28 -6.54 -0.95 -12.69
N SER A 29 -5.67 0.03 -12.45
CA SER A 29 -4.41 0.16 -13.19
C SER A 29 -3.35 -0.86 -12.77
N VAL A 30 -3.53 -1.48 -11.60
CA VAL A 30 -2.64 -2.48 -11.01
C VAL A 30 -3.30 -3.87 -11.00
N TRP A 31 -4.56 -3.93 -10.57
CA TRP A 31 -5.30 -5.17 -10.36
C TRP A 31 -6.33 -5.37 -11.48
N SER A 32 -6.19 -6.45 -12.26
CA SER A 32 -7.26 -6.91 -13.16
C SER A 32 -8.47 -7.37 -12.33
N ASP A 33 -9.69 -6.99 -12.70
CA ASP A 33 -10.92 -7.35 -11.96
C ASP A 33 -10.79 -7.13 -10.44
N PRO A 34 -10.55 -5.89 -9.97
CA PRO A 34 -10.16 -5.59 -8.59
C PRO A 34 -11.23 -5.90 -7.54
N GLU A 35 -12.48 -6.06 -7.95
CA GLU A 35 -13.60 -6.38 -7.07
C GLU A 35 -13.81 -7.90 -6.93
N ASP A 36 -13.18 -8.70 -7.80
CA ASP A 36 -13.31 -10.14 -7.80
C ASP A 36 -12.29 -10.80 -6.86
N PHE A 37 -12.75 -11.77 -6.09
CA PHE A 37 -11.87 -12.63 -5.30
C PHE A 37 -11.15 -13.63 -6.21
N GLN A 38 -9.92 -13.29 -6.59
CA GLN A 38 -9.06 -14.14 -7.43
C GLN A 38 -7.73 -14.38 -6.71
N LEU A 39 -7.55 -15.56 -6.10
CA LEU A 39 -6.31 -15.93 -5.39
C LEU A 39 -5.17 -16.23 -6.36
N GLU A 40 -5.51 -16.74 -7.54
CA GLU A 40 -4.60 -17.21 -8.58
C GLU A 40 -3.69 -16.10 -9.11
N ARG A 41 -4.10 -14.82 -8.98
CA ARG A 41 -3.25 -13.68 -9.36
C ARG A 41 -1.94 -13.65 -8.56
N PHE A 42 -1.96 -14.08 -7.30
CA PHE A 42 -0.77 -14.16 -6.45
C PHE A 42 0.11 -15.38 -6.76
N LEU A 43 -0.34 -16.26 -7.65
CA LEU A 43 0.44 -17.39 -8.17
C LEU A 43 0.94 -17.14 -9.60
N THR A 44 0.47 -16.07 -10.24
CA THR A 44 0.70 -15.80 -11.67
C THR A 44 1.20 -14.38 -11.89
N SER A 45 0.32 -13.44 -12.26
CA SER A 45 0.65 -12.06 -12.63
C SER A 45 1.34 -11.27 -11.53
N HIS A 46 1.09 -11.62 -10.26
CA HIS A 46 1.64 -10.96 -9.08
C HIS A 46 2.41 -11.95 -8.18
N ALA A 47 2.99 -13.01 -8.76
CA ALA A 47 3.72 -14.04 -8.01
C ALA A 47 4.93 -13.51 -7.21
N ASN A 48 5.54 -12.42 -7.68
CA ASN A 48 6.70 -11.79 -7.03
C ASN A 48 6.30 -10.66 -6.07
N LEU A 49 5.02 -10.49 -5.76
CA LEU A 49 4.56 -9.40 -4.93
C LEU A 49 4.92 -9.67 -3.46
N ASP A 50 5.66 -8.77 -2.81
CA ASP A 50 5.93 -8.87 -1.37
C ASP A 50 4.78 -8.29 -0.54
N VAL A 51 4.52 -8.91 0.60
CA VAL A 51 3.54 -8.43 1.60
C VAL A 51 4.21 -7.66 2.74
N LEU A 52 5.53 -7.46 2.65
CA LEU A 52 6.36 -6.80 3.67
C LEU A 52 6.37 -5.27 3.50
N GLY A 53 5.71 -4.77 2.46
CA GLY A 53 5.46 -3.36 2.24
C GLY A 53 6.55 -2.67 1.44
N GLN A 54 7.30 -3.41 0.60
CA GLN A 54 8.17 -2.80 -0.42
C GLN A 54 7.41 -2.57 -1.74
N HIS A 55 6.40 -3.39 -2.01
CA HIS A 55 5.41 -3.18 -3.07
C HIS A 55 4.17 -2.46 -2.53
N PHE A 56 3.96 -1.20 -2.94
CA PHE A 56 2.90 -0.34 -2.40
C PHE A 56 1.50 -0.65 -2.96
N GLU A 57 1.44 -1.47 -4.00
CA GLU A 57 0.22 -2.04 -4.58
C GLU A 57 -0.56 -2.82 -3.53
N LEU A 58 0.13 -3.54 -2.64
CA LEU A 58 -0.47 -4.33 -1.56
C LEU A 58 0.29 -4.12 -0.24
N ILE A 59 -0.37 -3.47 0.71
CA ILE A 59 0.15 -3.15 2.04
C ILE A 59 -0.75 -3.69 3.15
N PRO A 60 -0.87 -5.02 3.31
CA PRO A 60 -1.82 -5.63 4.25
C PRO A 60 -1.45 -5.32 5.71
N PHE A 61 -0.15 -5.11 5.96
CA PHE A 61 0.41 -4.79 7.28
C PHE A 61 0.96 -3.36 7.34
N GLY A 62 0.62 -2.50 6.38
CA GLY A 62 1.24 -1.18 6.24
C GLY A 62 2.70 -1.26 5.77
N SER A 63 3.44 -0.15 5.88
CA SER A 63 4.85 -0.07 5.47
C SER A 63 5.62 0.98 6.29
N GLY A 64 6.94 0.88 6.29
CA GLY A 64 7.86 1.80 6.94
C GLY A 64 7.76 1.80 8.47
N ARG A 65 8.07 2.95 9.10
CA ARG A 65 8.19 3.09 10.57
C ARG A 65 6.90 2.82 11.37
N ARG A 66 5.76 2.64 10.69
CA ARG A 66 4.44 2.43 11.31
C ARG A 66 3.76 1.17 10.78
N SER A 67 4.51 0.26 10.17
CA SER A 67 4.01 -1.07 9.81
C SER A 67 3.58 -1.85 11.05
N CYS A 68 2.73 -2.85 10.84
CA CYS A 68 2.23 -3.72 11.88
C CYS A 68 3.40 -4.47 12.55
N PRO A 69 3.52 -4.45 13.89
CA PRO A 69 4.56 -5.20 14.58
C PRO A 69 4.39 -6.72 14.47
N GLY A 70 3.18 -7.19 14.12
CA GLY A 70 2.87 -8.59 13.85
C GLY A 70 2.98 -8.97 12.37
N SER A 71 3.53 -8.10 11.52
CA SER A 71 3.88 -8.49 10.15
C SER A 71 4.79 -9.73 10.22
N PRO A 72 4.62 -10.71 9.31
CA PRO A 72 5.56 -11.82 9.22
C PRO A 72 6.97 -11.24 9.16
N TRP A 73 7.83 -11.78 10.02
CA TRP A 73 9.25 -11.44 10.06
C TRP A 73 9.85 -11.72 8.67
N PRO A 74 10.79 -10.89 8.17
CA PRO A 74 11.73 -11.36 7.17
C PRO A 74 12.62 -12.48 7.72
#